data_AF-A0A072NZX3-F1
#
_entry.id   AF-A0A072NZX3-F1
#
_cell.length_a   1.000
_cell.length_b   1.000
_cell.length_c   1.000
_cell.angle_alpha   90.00
_cell.angle_beta   90.00
_cell.angle_gamma   90.00
#
_symmetry.space_group_name_H-M   'P 1'
#
loop_
_entity.id
_entity.type
_entity.pdbx_description
1 polymer ?
#
loop_
_entity_poly.entity_id
_entity_poly.type
_entity_poly.pdbx_seq_one_letter_code
_entity_poly.pdbx_strand_id
1 'polypeptide(L)'
;MPFPETLNARPRVIFFTDFDGTITLQDTNDFITDNYGMGKAARRELFRAVIDETDTFLNTFQKMLDSWNMPFPQVLSILREHITLDPHFRDFMVWARANDVPVIVLSSGMVPVLETLLRHLLGEELMSDIEIVANGVQLCAPGNSLDKADGWTIKFLHEDSGFGHDKSLTIRPYADAIAKMPHNDDRPTLLYAGDGVSDLSAARETDLLFAREGQDLVTYCERSGIPFTTFQTWASILEETKDIYEGRKTVKKLAEEGLKRHRTNSLEQNGHVRPSLN
;
A
#
# COMPACT_ATOMS: atom_id res chain seq x y z
N MET A 1 18.17 9.24 9.56
CA MET A 1 17.83 9.28 8.12
C MET A 1 17.97 10.72 7.63
N PRO A 2 18.33 10.93 6.35
CA PRO A 2 18.41 12.28 5.78
C PRO A 2 17.03 12.98 5.77
N PHE A 3 17.03 14.31 5.67
CA PHE A 3 15.82 15.12 5.53
C PHE A 3 15.13 14.80 4.19
N PRO A 4 13.80 14.63 4.15
CA PRO A 4 13.09 14.36 2.91
C PRO A 4 13.13 15.57 1.96
N GLU A 5 13.81 15.43 0.82
CA GLU A 5 13.97 16.52 -0.16
C GLU A 5 12.65 17.02 -0.72
N THR A 6 11.64 16.14 -0.80
CA THR A 6 10.24 16.44 -1.17
C THR A 6 9.66 17.61 -0.36
N LEU A 7 10.05 17.78 0.91
CA LEU A 7 9.58 18.88 1.76
C LEU A 7 10.13 20.26 1.35
N ASN A 8 11.21 20.31 0.56
CA ASN A 8 11.77 21.58 0.06
C ASN A 8 10.79 22.34 -0.83
N ALA A 9 9.92 21.62 -1.55
CA ALA A 9 8.89 22.21 -2.39
C ALA A 9 7.69 22.77 -1.60
N ARG A 10 7.64 22.55 -0.28
CA ARG A 10 6.54 22.96 0.61
C ARG A 10 5.16 22.52 0.08
N PRO A 11 4.97 21.22 -0.22
CA PRO A 11 3.69 20.73 -0.71
C PRO A 11 2.61 20.95 0.35
N ARG A 12 1.36 21.16 -0.06
CA ARG A 12 0.21 21.24 0.87
C ARG A 12 -0.24 19.85 1.35
N VAL A 13 -0.05 18.85 0.49
CA VAL A 13 -0.37 17.44 0.76
C VAL A 13 0.78 16.59 0.23
N ILE A 14 1.14 15.54 0.97
CA ILE A 14 1.99 14.47 0.48
C ILE A 14 1.17 13.19 0.55
N PHE A 15 1.09 12.47 -0.56
CA PHE A 15 0.26 11.29 -0.66
C PHE A 15 1.12 10.03 -0.73
N PHE A 16 1.03 9.24 0.33
CA PHE A 16 1.62 7.90 0.38
C PHE A 16 0.56 6.86 0.00
N THR A 17 0.97 5.74 -0.56
CA THR A 17 0.03 4.68 -0.91
C THR A 17 0.70 3.32 -0.97
N ASP A 18 -0.03 2.27 -0.60
CA ASP A 18 0.32 0.91 -1.00
C ASP A 18 0.09 0.73 -2.51
N PHE A 19 0.61 -0.38 -3.04
CA PHE A 19 0.47 -0.78 -4.43
C PHE A 19 -0.55 -1.90 -4.60
N ASP A 20 -0.21 -3.09 -4.11
CA ASP A 20 -1.02 -4.30 -4.20
C ASP A 20 -2.33 -4.11 -3.42
N GLY A 21 -3.49 -4.43 -4.01
CA GLY A 21 -4.81 -4.28 -3.34
C GLY A 21 -5.31 -2.84 -3.18
N THR A 22 -4.45 -1.85 -3.43
CA THR A 22 -4.72 -0.42 -3.27
C THR A 22 -4.71 0.34 -4.60
N ILE A 23 -3.56 0.40 -5.29
CA ILE A 23 -3.44 0.93 -6.65
C ILE A 23 -3.93 -0.12 -7.65
N THR A 24 -3.47 -1.36 -7.50
CA THR A 24 -3.92 -2.49 -8.30
C THR A 24 -5.13 -3.14 -7.65
N LEU A 25 -6.01 -3.70 -8.47
CA LEU A 25 -7.18 -4.43 -7.97
C LEU A 25 -6.83 -5.84 -7.47
N GLN A 26 -5.68 -6.36 -7.86
CA GLN A 26 -5.15 -7.65 -7.47
C GLN A 26 -3.81 -7.46 -6.75
N ASP A 27 -3.53 -8.30 -5.75
CA ASP A 27 -2.20 -8.42 -5.18
C ASP A 27 -1.32 -9.27 -6.11
N THR A 28 -0.23 -8.68 -6.57
CA THR A 28 0.71 -9.27 -7.54
C THR A 28 1.43 -10.49 -6.98
N ASN A 29 1.82 -10.48 -5.71
CA ASN A 29 2.57 -11.56 -5.08
C ASN A 29 1.64 -12.73 -4.77
N ASP A 30 0.44 -12.44 -4.24
CA ASP A 30 -0.63 -13.42 -4.06
C ASP A 30 -1.02 -14.05 -5.40
N PHE A 31 -1.15 -13.26 -6.47
CA PHE A 31 -1.54 -13.78 -7.79
C PHE A 31 -0.54 -14.82 -8.30
N ILE A 32 0.76 -14.53 -8.25
CA ILE A 32 1.78 -15.48 -8.72
C ILE A 32 1.85 -16.69 -7.78
N THR A 33 1.84 -16.46 -6.47
CA THR A 33 1.88 -17.53 -5.47
C THR A 33 0.69 -18.48 -5.59
N ASP A 34 -0.51 -17.94 -5.81
CA ASP A 34 -1.75 -18.71 -5.85
C ASP A 34 -1.90 -19.54 -7.12
N ASN A 35 -1.42 -19.03 -8.27
CA ASN A 35 -1.64 -19.65 -9.57
C ASN A 35 -0.43 -20.43 -10.10
N TYR A 36 0.79 -20.04 -9.69
CA TYR A 36 2.02 -20.60 -10.22
C TYR A 36 3.05 -21.03 -9.15
N GLY A 37 2.82 -20.67 -7.89
CA GLY A 37 3.65 -21.08 -6.76
C GLY A 37 3.02 -22.21 -5.94
N MET A 38 3.12 -22.10 -4.62
CA MET A 38 2.58 -23.08 -3.66
C MET A 38 1.05 -23.18 -3.62
N GLY A 39 0.34 -22.25 -4.25
CA GLY A 39 -1.12 -22.21 -4.28
C GLY A 39 -1.76 -21.55 -3.07
N LYS A 40 -3.02 -21.12 -3.27
CA LYS A 40 -3.79 -20.33 -2.30
C LYS A 40 -3.96 -20.98 -0.93
N ALA A 41 -4.16 -22.30 -0.89
CA ALA A 41 -4.34 -23.01 0.37
C ALA A 41 -3.06 -22.92 1.23
N ALA A 42 -1.89 -23.25 0.65
CA ALA A 42 -0.61 -23.19 1.34
C ALA A 42 -0.24 -21.76 1.77
N ARG A 43 -0.46 -20.77 0.89
CA ARG A 43 -0.24 -19.36 1.22
C ARG A 43 -1.08 -18.91 2.42
N ARG A 44 -2.36 -19.30 2.48
CA ARG A 44 -3.23 -18.96 3.62
C ARG A 44 -2.76 -19.58 4.93
N GLU A 45 -2.16 -20.78 4.92
CA GLU A 45 -1.54 -21.35 6.12
C GLU A 45 -0.31 -20.53 6.57
N LEU A 46 0.50 -20.03 5.63
CA LEU A 46 1.60 -19.11 5.98
C LEU A 46 1.09 -17.83 6.65
N PHE A 47 0.05 -17.21 6.10
CA PHE A 47 -0.53 -16.00 6.71
C PHE A 47 -1.13 -16.26 8.09
N ARG A 48 -1.71 -17.45 8.34
CA ARG A 48 -2.12 -17.82 9.71
C ARG A 48 -0.95 -17.88 10.66
N ALA A 49 0.19 -18.43 10.25
CA ALA A 49 1.39 -18.47 11.09
C ALA A 49 1.87 -17.07 11.49
N VAL A 50 1.73 -16.06 10.60
CA VAL A 50 2.01 -14.65 10.90
C VAL A 50 1.00 -14.09 11.92
N ILE A 51 -0.30 -14.33 11.72
CA ILE A 51 -1.35 -13.86 12.62
C ILE A 51 -1.21 -14.48 14.02
N ASP A 52 -0.84 -15.76 14.09
CA ASP A 52 -0.62 -16.49 15.33
C ASP A 52 0.76 -16.18 15.97
N GLU A 53 1.52 -15.24 15.39
CA GLU A 53 2.86 -14.80 15.85
C GLU A 53 3.88 -15.95 15.95
N THR A 54 3.70 -17.01 15.16
CA THR A 54 4.58 -18.19 15.12
C THR A 54 5.65 -18.11 14.03
N ASP A 55 5.50 -17.18 13.09
CA ASP A 55 6.50 -16.85 12.07
C ASP A 55 6.43 -15.35 11.73
N THR A 56 7.44 -14.83 11.02
CA THR A 56 7.49 -13.41 10.62
C THR A 56 6.94 -13.22 9.22
N PHE A 57 6.41 -12.02 8.93
CA PHE A 57 5.98 -11.69 7.57
C PHE A 57 7.12 -11.86 6.56
N LEU A 58 8.34 -11.40 6.90
CA LEU A 58 9.54 -11.58 6.07
C LEU A 58 9.76 -13.05 5.69
N ASN A 59 9.77 -13.95 6.68
CA ASN A 59 9.98 -15.38 6.44
C ASN A 59 8.87 -15.99 5.58
N THR A 60 7.61 -15.64 5.86
CA THR A 60 6.48 -16.15 5.06
C THR A 60 6.51 -15.64 3.63
N PHE A 61 6.89 -14.38 3.42
CA PHE A 61 7.02 -13.81 2.09
C PHE A 61 8.18 -14.46 1.33
N GLN A 62 9.32 -14.69 1.97
CA GLN A 62 10.42 -15.46 1.37
C GLN A 62 9.94 -16.85 0.92
N LYS A 63 9.20 -17.58 1.78
CA LYS A 63 8.64 -18.90 1.43
C LYS A 63 7.67 -18.82 0.24
N MET A 64 6.84 -17.78 0.17
CA MET A 64 5.95 -17.54 -0.97
C MET A 64 6.76 -17.42 -2.26
N LEU A 65 7.78 -16.56 -2.28
CA LEU A 65 8.62 -16.33 -3.45
C LEU A 65 9.48 -17.55 -3.82
N ASP A 66 10.00 -18.30 -2.84
CA ASP A 66 10.75 -19.54 -3.06
C ASP A 66 9.92 -20.62 -3.76
N SER A 67 8.59 -20.53 -3.69
CA SER A 67 7.70 -21.43 -4.43
C SER A 67 7.59 -21.11 -5.91
N TRP A 68 8.09 -19.95 -6.37
CA TRP A 68 8.00 -19.51 -7.75
C TRP A 68 9.13 -20.13 -8.58
N ASN A 69 8.90 -21.32 -9.13
CA ASN A 69 9.89 -22.00 -9.96
C ASN A 69 9.88 -21.47 -11.41
N MET A 70 10.20 -20.19 -11.62
CA MET A 70 10.24 -19.57 -12.95
C MET A 70 11.25 -18.41 -13.07
N PRO A 71 11.76 -18.13 -14.29
CA PRO A 71 12.54 -16.93 -14.57
C PRO A 71 11.77 -15.64 -14.22
N PHE A 72 12.48 -14.63 -13.71
CA PHE A 72 11.86 -13.36 -13.33
C PHE A 72 11.17 -12.63 -14.50
N PRO A 73 11.70 -12.62 -15.74
CA PRO A 73 10.98 -12.04 -16.88
C PRO A 73 9.63 -12.70 -17.16
N GLN A 74 9.49 -14.00 -16.85
CA GLN A 74 8.22 -14.71 -16.99
C GLN A 74 7.19 -14.20 -15.96
N VAL A 75 7.62 -13.94 -14.72
CA VAL A 75 6.79 -13.31 -13.67
C VAL A 75 6.24 -11.97 -14.18
N LEU A 76 7.10 -11.10 -14.72
CA LEU A 76 6.70 -9.80 -15.25
C LEU A 76 5.72 -9.91 -16.42
N SER A 77 5.88 -10.92 -17.29
CA SER A 77 4.95 -11.16 -18.40
C SER A 77 3.57 -11.55 -17.90
N ILE A 78 3.50 -12.51 -16.97
CA ILE A 78 2.24 -12.97 -16.40
C ILE A 78 1.51 -11.82 -15.71
N LEU A 79 2.22 -11.02 -14.92
CA LEU A 79 1.61 -9.90 -14.19
C LEU A 79 1.05 -8.84 -15.15
N ARG A 80 1.74 -8.49 -16.23
CA ARG A 80 1.23 -7.54 -17.23
C ARG A 80 -0.09 -7.98 -17.86
N GLU A 81 -0.30 -9.28 -18.01
CA GLU A 81 -1.51 -9.83 -18.64
C GLU A 81 -2.72 -9.87 -17.69
N HIS A 82 -2.50 -9.93 -16.38
CA HIS A 82 -3.56 -10.25 -15.41
C HIS A 82 -3.83 -9.15 -14.38
N ILE A 83 -2.88 -8.22 -14.18
CA ILE A 83 -2.99 -7.18 -13.17
C ILE A 83 -3.57 -5.92 -13.78
N THR A 84 -4.50 -5.31 -13.05
CA THR A 84 -5.24 -4.12 -13.47
C THR A 84 -5.14 -3.03 -12.42
N LEU A 85 -5.09 -1.77 -12.87
CA LEU A 85 -5.17 -0.61 -12.00
C LEU A 85 -6.63 -0.32 -11.63
N ASP A 86 -6.82 0.31 -10.48
CA ASP A 86 -8.04 1.04 -10.22
C ASP A 86 -8.28 2.08 -11.35
N PRO A 87 -9.48 2.11 -11.94
CA PRO A 87 -9.76 2.94 -13.11
C PRO A 87 -9.60 4.45 -12.85
N HIS A 88 -9.66 4.88 -11.60
CA HIS A 88 -9.56 6.29 -11.22
C HIS A 88 -8.16 6.70 -10.73
N PHE A 89 -7.21 5.77 -10.62
CA PHE A 89 -5.85 6.11 -10.19
C PHE A 89 -5.16 7.07 -11.17
N ARG A 90 -5.43 6.92 -12.48
CA ARG A 90 -4.91 7.84 -13.49
C ARG A 90 -5.41 9.28 -13.27
N ASP A 91 -6.70 9.45 -12.96
CA ASP A 91 -7.28 10.77 -12.70
C ASP A 91 -6.67 11.41 -11.46
N PHE A 92 -6.36 10.59 -10.45
CA PHE A 92 -5.64 11.04 -9.26
C PHE A 92 -4.24 11.55 -9.62
N MET A 93 -3.45 10.78 -10.39
CA MET A 93 -2.09 11.17 -10.78
C MET A 93 -2.06 12.46 -11.61
N VAL A 94 -3.00 12.61 -12.55
CA VAL A 94 -3.12 13.84 -13.36
C VAL A 94 -3.42 15.06 -12.45
N TRP A 95 -4.33 14.90 -11.50
CA TRP A 95 -4.64 15.95 -10.53
C TRP A 95 -3.45 16.26 -9.61
N ALA A 96 -2.77 15.23 -9.11
CA ALA A 96 -1.64 15.36 -8.20
C ALA A 96 -0.50 16.16 -8.85
N ARG A 97 -0.14 15.83 -10.09
CA ARG A 97 0.81 16.61 -10.91
C ARG A 97 0.40 18.07 -11.03
N ALA A 98 -0.85 18.34 -11.39
CA ALA A 98 -1.33 19.69 -11.61
C ALA A 98 -1.36 20.57 -10.35
N ASN A 99 -1.23 19.97 -9.16
CA ASN A 99 -1.32 20.64 -7.87
C ASN A 99 -0.06 20.48 -7.00
N ASP A 100 1.04 20.01 -7.62
CA ASP A 100 2.32 19.74 -6.95
C ASP A 100 2.18 18.86 -5.70
N VAL A 101 1.34 17.82 -5.79
CA VAL A 101 1.15 16.81 -4.73
C VAL A 101 2.08 15.63 -5.00
N PRO A 102 3.13 15.42 -4.18
CA PRO A 102 4.02 14.27 -4.34
C PRO A 102 3.28 12.97 -4.05
N VAL A 103 3.51 11.95 -4.87
CA VAL A 103 2.95 10.61 -4.72
C VAL A 103 4.07 9.61 -4.50
N ILE A 104 4.05 8.94 -3.34
CA ILE A 104 5.09 7.99 -2.93
C ILE A 104 4.44 6.62 -2.68
N VAL A 105 4.83 5.62 -3.47
CA VAL A 105 4.34 4.25 -3.36
C VAL A 105 5.23 3.46 -2.41
N LEU A 106 4.65 2.93 -1.34
CA LEU A 106 5.31 2.08 -0.34
C LEU A 106 4.77 0.66 -0.45
N SER A 107 5.53 -0.28 -1.03
CA SER A 107 5.05 -1.63 -1.30
C SER A 107 5.99 -2.72 -0.78
N SER A 108 5.44 -3.80 -0.22
CA SER A 108 6.22 -5.00 0.11
C SER A 108 6.58 -5.84 -1.11
N GLY A 109 6.08 -5.49 -2.30
CA GLY A 109 6.49 -6.08 -3.58
C GLY A 109 7.91 -5.68 -3.99
N MET A 110 8.25 -5.91 -5.25
CA MET A 110 9.59 -5.69 -5.79
C MET A 110 9.61 -4.53 -6.79
N VAL A 111 10.57 -3.60 -6.67
CA VAL A 111 10.70 -2.41 -7.54
C VAL A 111 10.55 -2.74 -9.03
N PRO A 112 11.23 -3.76 -9.61
CA PRO A 112 11.08 -4.07 -11.03
C PRO A 112 9.65 -4.49 -11.43
N VAL A 113 8.88 -5.10 -10.52
CA VAL A 113 7.47 -5.43 -10.75
C VAL A 113 6.63 -4.16 -10.82
N LEU A 114 6.76 -3.30 -9.81
CA LEU A 114 6.02 -2.04 -9.73
C LEU A 114 6.30 -1.15 -10.94
N GLU A 115 7.58 -0.95 -11.28
CA GLU A 115 7.98 -0.15 -12.44
C GLU A 115 7.40 -0.71 -13.74
N THR A 116 7.48 -2.03 -13.93
CA THR A 116 6.94 -2.68 -15.14
C THR A 116 5.43 -2.47 -15.26
N LEU A 117 4.69 -2.67 -14.17
CA LEU A 117 3.24 -2.55 -14.17
C LEU A 117 2.79 -1.09 -14.28
N LEU A 118 3.41 -0.16 -13.55
CA LEU A 118 3.08 1.27 -13.65
C LEU A 118 3.38 1.81 -15.05
N ARG A 119 4.53 1.48 -15.64
CA ARG A 119 4.82 1.90 -17.04
C ARG A 119 3.82 1.31 -18.02
N HIS A 120 3.44 0.04 -17.84
CA HIS A 120 2.50 -0.64 -18.73
C HIS A 120 1.08 -0.08 -18.63
N LEU A 121 0.59 0.18 -17.41
CA LEU A 121 -0.82 0.47 -17.13
C LEU A 121 -1.11 1.96 -16.96
N LEU A 122 -0.19 2.74 -16.38
CA LEU A 122 -0.33 4.17 -16.15
C LEU A 122 0.31 5.01 -17.27
N GLY A 123 1.36 4.46 -17.89
CA GLY A 123 2.15 5.12 -18.93
C GLY A 123 3.39 5.82 -18.38
N GLU A 124 4.42 5.90 -19.23
CA GLU A 124 5.75 6.43 -18.91
C GLU A 124 5.70 7.84 -18.30
N GLU A 125 4.85 8.69 -18.84
CA GLU A 125 4.76 10.09 -18.45
C GLU A 125 4.30 10.24 -17.00
N LEU A 126 3.24 9.57 -16.56
CA LEU A 126 2.72 9.68 -15.19
C LEU A 126 3.54 8.84 -14.20
N MET A 127 4.19 7.78 -14.69
CA MET A 127 5.08 6.96 -13.86
C MET A 127 6.30 7.76 -13.36
N SER A 128 6.81 8.73 -14.14
CA SER A 128 7.95 9.56 -13.71
C SER A 128 7.66 10.48 -12.52
N ASP A 129 6.39 10.65 -12.15
CA ASP A 129 6.00 11.46 -10.98
C ASP A 129 5.89 10.64 -9.69
N ILE A 130 6.05 9.31 -9.79
CA ILE A 130 5.90 8.40 -8.67
C ILE A 130 7.27 8.07 -8.08
N GLU A 131 7.44 8.34 -6.79
CA GLU A 131 8.54 7.78 -6.02
C GLU A 131 8.16 6.36 -5.57
N ILE A 132 9.02 5.36 -5.81
CA ILE A 132 8.78 3.97 -5.40
C ILE A 132 9.77 3.59 -4.31
N VAL A 133 9.24 3.15 -3.16
CA VAL A 133 10.01 2.55 -2.08
C VAL A 133 9.47 1.15 -1.83
N ALA A 134 10.25 0.14 -2.22
CA ALA A 134 9.87 -1.26 -2.16
C ALA A 134 11.10 -2.17 -2.02
N ASN A 135 10.87 -3.48 -1.90
CA ASN A 135 11.95 -4.46 -1.93
C ASN A 135 12.61 -4.52 -3.32
N GLY A 136 13.83 -5.03 -3.38
CA GLY A 136 14.57 -5.24 -4.63
C GLY A 136 14.51 -6.69 -5.12
N VAL A 137 15.16 -6.91 -6.26
CA VAL A 137 15.49 -8.24 -6.77
C VAL A 137 17.00 -8.36 -6.81
N GLN A 138 17.53 -9.51 -6.42
CA GLN A 138 18.96 -9.80 -6.50
C GLN A 138 19.22 -11.16 -7.12
N LEU A 139 20.39 -11.31 -7.73
CA LEU A 139 20.84 -12.59 -8.26
C LEU A 139 21.22 -13.52 -7.11
N CYS A 140 20.91 -14.81 -7.26
CA CYS A 140 21.29 -15.84 -6.30
C CYS A 140 21.90 -17.06 -7.01
N ALA A 141 22.70 -17.83 -6.27
CA ALA A 141 23.25 -19.10 -6.74
C ALA A 141 22.19 -20.22 -6.65
N PRO A 142 22.26 -21.24 -7.54
CA PRO A 142 23.31 -21.48 -8.52
C PRO A 142 23.09 -20.77 -9.86
N GLY A 143 21.87 -20.32 -10.17
CA GLY A 143 21.52 -19.80 -11.48
C GLY A 143 22.24 -18.50 -11.86
N ASN A 144 22.40 -17.59 -10.89
CA ASN A 144 22.98 -16.24 -11.01
C ASN A 144 22.48 -15.47 -12.24
N SER A 145 21.20 -15.58 -12.55
CA SER A 145 20.56 -14.93 -13.70
C SER A 145 19.06 -14.81 -13.48
N LEU A 146 18.49 -13.65 -13.84
CA LEU A 146 17.04 -13.44 -13.86
C LEU A 146 16.33 -14.39 -14.84
N ASP A 147 17.04 -14.86 -15.87
CA ASP A 147 16.51 -15.77 -16.90
C ASP A 147 16.43 -17.23 -16.45
N LYS A 148 16.82 -17.53 -15.20
CA LYS A 148 16.73 -18.87 -14.61
C LYS A 148 15.85 -18.84 -13.37
N ALA A 149 15.07 -19.90 -13.19
CA ALA A 149 14.19 -20.05 -12.04
C ALA A 149 14.93 -20.06 -10.69
N ASP A 150 16.15 -20.60 -10.67
CA ASP A 150 17.02 -20.72 -9.49
C ASP A 150 18.12 -19.64 -9.45
N GLY A 151 17.93 -18.54 -10.19
CA GLY A 151 18.95 -17.52 -10.38
C GLY A 151 18.65 -16.16 -9.76
N TRP A 152 17.50 -16.00 -9.12
CA TRP A 152 17.07 -14.75 -8.51
C TRP A 152 16.32 -14.98 -7.19
N THR A 153 16.33 -13.95 -6.33
CA THR A 153 15.54 -13.91 -5.10
C THR A 153 15.21 -12.46 -4.74
N ILE A 154 14.37 -12.26 -3.73
CA ILE A 154 14.07 -10.94 -3.20
C ILE A 154 15.26 -10.37 -2.43
N LYS A 155 15.44 -9.06 -2.53
CA LYS A 155 16.31 -8.28 -1.66
C LYS A 155 15.44 -7.43 -0.76
N PHE A 156 15.33 -7.77 0.52
CA PHE A 156 14.50 -6.98 1.43
C PHE A 156 15.12 -5.60 1.68
N LEU A 157 14.27 -4.58 1.73
CA LEU A 157 14.73 -3.21 2.00
C LEU A 157 15.14 -3.06 3.47
N HIS A 158 14.42 -3.71 4.37
CA HIS A 158 14.58 -3.68 5.81
C HIS A 158 14.74 -5.13 6.33
N GLU A 159 15.86 -5.79 6.01
CA GLU A 159 16.19 -7.17 6.43
C GLU A 159 16.16 -7.36 7.96
N ASP A 160 16.53 -6.33 8.71
CA ASP A 160 16.51 -6.34 10.17
C ASP A 160 15.08 -6.18 10.75
N SER A 161 14.09 -5.85 9.91
CA SER A 161 12.69 -5.84 10.31
C SER A 161 12.07 -7.21 10.03
N GLY A 162 11.28 -7.74 10.97
CA GLY A 162 10.46 -8.94 10.74
C GLY A 162 9.42 -8.79 9.61
N PHE A 163 9.33 -7.60 9.01
CA PHE A 163 8.43 -7.26 7.90
C PHE A 163 9.10 -7.29 6.53
N GLY A 164 10.44 -7.20 6.44
CA GLY A 164 11.15 -7.07 5.16
C GLY A 164 11.04 -5.68 4.52
N HIS A 165 9.86 -5.04 4.60
CA HIS A 165 9.65 -3.63 4.30
C HIS A 165 8.74 -2.97 5.36
N ASP A 166 9.35 -2.40 6.40
CA ASP A 166 8.64 -1.51 7.32
C ASP A 166 8.38 -0.11 6.70
N LYS A 167 7.15 0.11 6.25
CA LYS A 167 6.70 1.37 5.63
C LYS A 167 6.83 2.60 6.55
N SER A 168 6.76 2.40 7.88
CA SER A 168 6.87 3.50 8.85
C SER A 168 8.25 4.15 8.81
N LEU A 169 9.30 3.40 8.48
CA LEU A 169 10.66 3.93 8.39
C LEU A 169 10.77 4.96 7.26
N THR A 170 10.01 4.81 6.18
CA THR A 170 9.98 5.78 5.07
C THR A 170 9.20 7.05 5.42
N ILE A 171 8.10 6.92 6.17
CA ILE A 171 7.21 8.05 6.48
C ILE A 171 7.72 8.86 7.68
N ARG A 172 8.28 8.21 8.70
CA ARG A 172 8.71 8.87 9.94
C ARG A 172 9.64 10.08 9.75
N PRO A 173 10.62 10.09 8.81
CA PRO A 173 11.41 11.28 8.52
C PRO A 173 10.58 12.49 8.08
N TYR A 174 9.47 12.27 7.36
CA TYR A 174 8.52 13.33 6.98
C TYR A 174 7.78 13.84 8.21
N ALA A 175 7.18 12.94 8.99
CA ALA A 175 6.45 13.29 10.20
C ALA A 175 7.33 14.07 11.20
N ASP A 176 8.56 13.59 11.45
CA ASP A 176 9.54 14.22 12.33
C ASP A 176 9.96 15.61 11.85
N ALA A 177 10.10 15.80 10.54
CA ALA A 177 10.45 17.09 9.95
C ALA A 177 9.28 18.08 10.07
N ILE A 178 8.05 17.64 9.76
CA ILE A 178 6.83 18.46 9.84
C ILE A 178 6.53 18.85 11.29
N ALA A 179 6.73 17.96 12.25
CA ALA A 179 6.53 18.24 13.67
C ALA A 179 7.43 19.39 14.18
N LYS A 180 8.59 19.61 13.56
CA LYS A 180 9.54 20.69 13.88
C LYS A 180 9.24 22.01 13.15
N MET A 181 8.34 22.00 12.15
CA MET A 181 7.92 23.22 11.46
C MET A 181 7.09 24.12 12.38
N PRO A 182 6.95 25.42 12.12
CA PRO A 182 6.00 26.28 12.85
C PRO A 182 4.56 25.75 12.74
N HIS A 183 3.73 25.94 13.76
CA HIS A 183 2.29 25.61 13.70
C HIS A 183 1.54 26.68 12.88
N ASN A 184 1.66 26.62 11.56
CA ASN A 184 0.97 27.49 10.60
C ASN A 184 0.44 26.68 9.41
N ASP A 185 -0.21 27.35 8.46
CA ASP A 185 -0.85 26.75 7.29
C ASP A 185 0.13 26.17 6.25
N ASP A 186 1.44 26.26 6.48
CA ASP A 186 2.47 25.76 5.56
C ASP A 186 2.83 24.28 5.79
N ARG A 187 2.26 23.64 6.82
CA ARG A 187 2.54 22.23 7.10
C ARG A 187 1.81 21.33 6.10
N PRO A 188 2.52 20.44 5.38
CA PRO A 188 1.85 19.43 4.56
C PRO A 188 0.99 18.52 5.41
N THR A 189 -0.16 18.14 4.86
CA THR A 189 -0.94 17.02 5.38
C THR A 189 -0.40 15.72 4.78
N LEU A 190 -0.08 14.75 5.63
CA LEU A 190 0.34 13.41 5.23
C LEU A 190 -0.89 12.50 5.10
N LEU A 191 -1.13 12.00 3.89
CA LEU A 191 -2.22 11.06 3.61
C LEU A 191 -1.64 9.71 3.21
N TYR A 192 -2.31 8.63 3.58
CA TYR A 192 -1.94 7.27 3.18
C TYR A 192 -3.14 6.51 2.62
N ALA A 193 -2.99 5.75 1.55
CA ALA A 193 -3.99 4.76 1.12
C ALA A 193 -3.45 3.33 1.24
N GLY A 194 -4.25 2.41 1.78
CA GLY A 194 -3.86 1.02 2.00
C GLY A 194 -5.05 0.09 2.18
N ASP A 195 -4.82 -1.20 2.00
CA ASP A 195 -5.82 -2.25 2.18
C ASP A 195 -5.39 -3.33 3.20
N GLY A 196 -4.09 -3.42 3.50
CA GLY A 196 -3.50 -4.51 4.26
C GLY A 196 -3.15 -4.17 5.71
N VAL A 197 -3.03 -5.22 6.54
CA VAL A 197 -2.53 -5.10 7.93
C VAL A 197 -1.09 -4.55 7.96
N SER A 198 -0.30 -4.77 6.92
CA SER A 198 1.04 -4.18 6.75
C SER A 198 1.04 -2.66 6.71
N ASP A 199 -0.09 -2.02 6.36
CA ASP A 199 -0.23 -0.56 6.30
C ASP A 199 -0.42 0.08 7.67
N LEU A 200 -0.60 -0.71 8.73
CA LEU A 200 -0.81 -0.18 10.08
C LEU A 200 0.37 0.60 10.61
N SER A 201 1.60 0.21 10.25
CA SER A 201 2.79 0.97 10.63
C SER A 201 2.83 2.31 9.92
N ALA A 202 2.40 2.37 8.65
CA ALA A 202 2.29 3.60 7.88
C ALA A 202 1.18 4.52 8.42
N ALA A 203 0.01 3.96 8.74
CA ALA A 203 -1.15 4.72 9.21
C ALA A 203 -0.88 5.52 10.49
N ARG A 204 0.04 5.06 11.35
CA ARG A 204 0.43 5.75 12.59
C ARG A 204 1.36 6.95 12.35
N GLU A 205 1.99 7.02 11.18
CA GLU A 205 2.95 8.07 10.82
C GLU A 205 2.31 9.13 9.89
N THR A 206 1.01 8.99 9.58
CA THR A 206 0.25 9.90 8.70
C THR A 206 -0.94 10.54 9.40
N ASP A 207 -1.45 11.64 8.86
CA ASP A 207 -2.58 12.38 9.45
C ASP A 207 -3.93 11.68 9.18
N LEU A 208 -4.10 11.06 8.01
CA LEU A 208 -5.31 10.33 7.65
C LEU A 208 -5.00 9.10 6.79
N LEU A 209 -5.58 7.97 7.19
CA LEU A 209 -5.57 6.74 6.40
C LEU A 209 -6.86 6.61 5.56
N PHE A 210 -6.72 6.41 4.25
CA PHE A 210 -7.74 5.83 3.39
C PHE A 210 -7.62 4.30 3.47
N ALA A 211 -8.50 3.66 4.22
CA ALA A 211 -8.53 2.21 4.39
C ALA A 211 -9.53 1.58 3.40
N ARG A 212 -9.12 0.52 2.69
CA ARG A 212 -10.01 -0.18 1.76
C ARG A 212 -11.22 -0.73 2.50
N GLU A 213 -12.42 -0.43 2.00
CA GLU A 213 -13.66 -0.87 2.64
C GLU A 213 -13.75 -2.40 2.69
N GLY A 214 -14.23 -2.92 3.83
CA GLY A 214 -14.43 -4.36 4.03
C GLY A 214 -13.17 -5.14 4.41
N GLN A 215 -12.01 -4.49 4.53
CA GLN A 215 -10.78 -5.13 4.98
C GLN A 215 -10.56 -5.01 6.49
N ASP A 216 -9.78 -5.95 7.05
CA ASP A 216 -9.44 -6.00 8.48
C ASP A 216 -8.75 -4.73 8.98
N LEU A 217 -8.05 -4.02 8.08
CA LEU A 217 -7.43 -2.71 8.33
C LEU A 217 -8.41 -1.71 8.96
N VAL A 218 -9.66 -1.66 8.48
CA VAL A 218 -10.70 -0.76 9.00
C VAL A 218 -11.03 -1.07 10.47
N THR A 219 -11.19 -2.36 10.78
CA THR A 219 -11.51 -2.82 12.14
C THR A 219 -10.39 -2.48 13.11
N TYR A 220 -9.14 -2.63 12.67
CA TYR A 220 -7.98 -2.28 13.48
C TYR A 220 -7.89 -0.77 13.73
N CYS A 221 -8.11 0.05 12.71
CA CYS A 221 -8.05 1.51 12.83
C CYS A 221 -9.08 2.04 13.81
N GLU A 222 -10.32 1.51 13.77
CA GLU A 222 -11.34 1.84 14.77
C GLU A 222 -10.88 1.47 16.18
N ARG A 223 -10.40 0.24 16.39
CA ARG A 223 -9.98 -0.25 17.72
C ARG A 223 -8.80 0.55 18.30
N SER A 224 -7.91 1.02 17.42
CA SER A 224 -6.67 1.70 17.80
C SER A 224 -6.80 3.23 17.80
N GLY A 225 -7.96 3.78 17.45
CA GLY A 225 -8.19 5.21 17.37
C GLY A 225 -7.35 5.92 16.30
N ILE A 226 -6.91 5.19 15.26
CA ILE A 226 -6.16 5.76 14.14
C ILE A 226 -7.14 6.55 13.27
N PRO A 227 -6.87 7.82 12.90
CA PRO A 227 -7.74 8.57 12.00
C PRO A 227 -7.83 7.90 10.62
N PHE A 228 -9.03 7.50 10.23
CA PHE A 228 -9.24 6.84 8.95
C PHE A 228 -10.55 7.24 8.27
N THR A 229 -10.59 7.10 6.96
CA THR A 229 -11.80 7.07 6.15
C THR A 229 -11.75 5.85 5.24
N THR A 230 -12.92 5.39 4.77
CA THR A 230 -12.98 4.22 3.88
C THR A 230 -12.98 4.65 2.41
N PHE A 231 -12.42 3.81 1.55
CA PHE A 231 -12.53 3.96 0.10
C PHE A 231 -12.88 2.64 -0.59
N GLN A 232 -13.56 2.74 -1.73
CA GLN A 232 -13.80 1.61 -2.64
C GLN A 232 -12.96 1.72 -3.91
N THR A 233 -12.74 2.94 -4.38
CA THR A 233 -11.95 3.24 -5.58
C THR A 233 -11.14 4.52 -5.38
N TRP A 234 -10.24 4.81 -6.32
CA TRP A 234 -9.47 6.06 -6.28
C TRP A 234 -10.31 7.31 -6.56
N ALA A 235 -11.57 7.18 -7.00
CA ALA A 235 -12.46 8.33 -7.18
C ALA A 235 -12.75 9.02 -5.84
N SER A 236 -13.08 8.24 -4.80
CA SER A 236 -13.34 8.79 -3.46
C SER A 236 -12.05 9.33 -2.82
N ILE A 237 -10.92 8.67 -3.05
CA ILE A 237 -9.61 9.20 -2.58
C ILE A 237 -9.36 10.58 -3.20
N LEU A 238 -9.55 10.71 -4.52
CA LEU A 238 -9.37 11.97 -5.23
C LEU A 238 -10.29 13.09 -4.72
N GLU A 239 -11.57 12.80 -4.52
CA GLU A 239 -12.54 13.77 -4.03
C GLU A 239 -12.17 14.29 -2.63
N GLU A 240 -11.91 13.38 -1.69
CA GLU A 240 -11.61 13.76 -0.30
C GLU A 240 -10.23 14.43 -0.20
N THR A 241 -9.26 14.01 -1.01
CA THR A 241 -7.94 14.65 -1.07
C THR A 241 -8.03 16.08 -1.61
N LYS A 242 -8.86 16.33 -2.63
CA LYS A 242 -9.16 17.69 -3.11
C LYS A 242 -9.79 18.55 -2.01
N ASP A 243 -10.75 18.01 -1.27
CA ASP A 243 -11.39 18.72 -0.16
C ASP A 243 -10.41 19.11 0.94
N ILE A 244 -9.45 18.24 1.27
CA ILE A 244 -8.35 18.55 2.20
C ILE A 244 -7.43 19.61 1.60
N TYR A 245 -6.96 19.40 0.37
CA TYR A 245 -6.04 20.31 -0.32
C TYR A 245 -6.61 21.73 -0.42
N GLU A 246 -7.89 21.88 -0.71
CA GLU A 246 -8.58 23.16 -0.88
C GLU A 246 -9.10 23.74 0.45
N GLY A 247 -8.88 23.04 1.58
CA GLY A 247 -9.32 23.48 2.91
C GLY A 247 -10.84 23.42 3.14
N ARG A 248 -11.58 22.71 2.28
CA ARG A 248 -13.04 22.51 2.42
C ARG A 248 -13.39 21.54 3.54
N LYS A 249 -12.54 20.53 3.77
CA LYS A 249 -12.66 19.58 4.88
C LYS A 249 -11.34 19.48 5.63
N THR A 250 -11.44 19.24 6.93
CA THR A 250 -10.27 18.91 7.76
C THR A 250 -10.13 17.39 7.85
N VAL A 251 -8.89 16.92 8.06
CA VAL A 251 -8.59 15.51 8.38
C VAL A 251 -9.48 14.98 9.51
N LYS A 252 -9.63 15.76 10.59
CA LYS A 252 -10.47 15.39 11.73
C LYS A 252 -11.93 15.14 11.31
N LYS A 253 -12.51 16.04 10.53
CA LYS A 253 -13.90 15.91 10.07
C LYS A 253 -14.06 14.66 9.20
N LEU A 254 -13.11 14.40 8.30
CA LEU A 254 -13.14 13.21 7.45
C LEU A 254 -13.00 11.92 8.23
N ALA A 255 -12.14 11.89 9.25
CA ALA A 255 -12.00 10.73 10.13
C ALA A 255 -13.29 10.46 10.92
N GLU A 256 -13.94 11.51 11.43
CA GLU A 256 -15.23 11.39 12.13
C GLU A 256 -16.35 10.87 11.21
N GLU A 257 -16.42 11.39 9.98
CA GLU A 257 -17.37 10.94 8.95
C GLU A 257 -17.10 9.50 8.52
N GLY A 258 -15.84 9.13 8.30
CA GLY A 258 -15.40 7.78 7.97
C GLY A 258 -15.76 6.75 9.04
N LEU A 259 -15.47 7.06 10.31
CA LEU A 259 -15.84 6.22 11.44
C LEU A 259 -17.36 6.04 11.55
N LYS A 260 -18.13 7.11 11.34
CA LYS A 260 -19.60 7.03 11.34
C LYS A 260 -20.11 6.13 10.22
N ARG A 261 -19.61 6.29 8.98
CA ARG A 261 -19.96 5.43 7.84
C ARG A 261 -19.70 3.95 8.14
N HIS A 262 -18.50 3.63 8.65
CA HIS A 262 -18.16 2.25 9.01
C HIS A 262 -19.13 1.65 10.03
N ARG A 263 -19.43 2.38 11.11
CA ARG A 263 -20.37 1.91 12.15
C ARG A 263 -21.79 1.70 11.63
N THR A 264 -22.27 2.60 10.77
CA THR A 264 -23.59 2.46 10.15
C THR A 264 -23.65 1.22 9.25
N ASN A 265 -22.66 1.02 8.38
CA ASN A 265 -22.60 -0.15 7.50
C ASN A 265 -22.51 -1.46 8.30
N SER A 266 -21.73 -1.50 9.38
CA SER A 266 -21.62 -2.65 10.29
C SER A 266 -22.95 -2.98 10.99
N LEU A 267 -23.74 -1.97 11.37
CA LEU A 267 -25.06 -2.18 11.98
C LEU A 267 -26.07 -2.75 10.98
N GLU A 268 -26.08 -2.26 9.74
CA GLU A 268 -26.97 -2.76 8.68
C GLU A 268 -26.65 -4.22 8.30
N GLN A 269 -25.37 -4.57 8.19
CA GLN A 269 -24.93 -5.93 7.94
C GLN A 269 -25.33 -6.89 9.07
N ASN A 270 -25.16 -6.47 10.34
CA ASN A 270 -25.57 -7.27 11.50
C ASN A 270 -27.10 -7.35 11.67
N GLY A 271 -27.85 -6.34 11.21
CA GLY A 271 -29.32 -6.33 11.22
C GLY A 271 -29.97 -7.22 10.15
N HIS A 272 -29.20 -7.71 9.18
CA HIS A 272 -29.66 -8.66 8.16
C HIS A 272 -29.40 -10.13 8.52
N VAL A 273 -28.73 -10.41 9.63
CA VAL A 273 -28.68 -11.74 10.23
C VAL A 273 -30.02 -11.99 10.92
N ARG A 274 -31.00 -12.55 10.19
CA ARG A 274 -32.22 -13.08 10.79
C ARG A 274 -31.85 -14.08 11.88
N PRO A 275 -32.50 -14.07 13.06
CA PRO A 275 -32.30 -15.14 14.02
C PRO A 275 -32.70 -16.46 13.35
N SER A 276 -31.77 -17.40 13.28
CA SER A 276 -32.08 -18.80 13.01
C SER A 276 -33.02 -19.26 14.12
N LEU A 277 -34.32 -19.31 13.80
CA LEU A 277 -35.32 -19.94 14.63
C LEU A 277 -35.17 -21.46 14.48
N ASN A 278 -34.86 -22.09 15.62
CA ASN A 278 -34.86 -23.51 15.98
C ASN A 278 -33.75 -24.41 15.42
#